data_AF-A0A8X6QLH6-F1
#
_entry.id   AF-A0A8X6QLH6-F1
#
_cell.length_a   1.000
_cell.length_b   1.000
_cell.length_c   1.000
_cell.angle_alpha   90.00
_cell.angle_beta   90.00
_cell.angle_gamma   90.00
#
_symmetry.space_group_name_H-M   'P 1'
#
loop_
_entity.id
_entity.type
_entity.pdbx_description
1 polymer ?
#
loop_
_entity_poly.entity_id
_entity_poly.type
_entity_poly.pdbx_seq_one_letter_code
_entity_poly.pdbx_strand_id
1 'polypeptide(L)'
;MVADGPSTNDEEATKWRKSVGSRRVYVVDPWVKVFIDGKEETLPSSPFVAGLIAKVDSEQSFWHSLNAKKIDVLLEQSRPIDFTLAIRSSRQII
;
A
#
# COMPACT_ATOMS: atom_id res chain seq x y z
N MET A 1 -12.92 1.42 -3.30
CA MET A 1 -12.01 2.18 -4.18
C MET A 1 -10.66 2.21 -3.50
N VAL A 2 -9.58 1.95 -4.23
CA VAL A 2 -8.20 2.03 -3.72
C VAL A 2 -7.61 3.35 -4.21
N ALA A 3 -6.97 4.11 -3.35
CA ALA A 3 -6.40 5.41 -3.67
C ALA A 3 -4.95 5.48 -3.18
N ASP A 4 -4.11 6.19 -3.91
CA ASP A 4 -2.71 6.38 -3.54
C ASP A 4 -2.53 7.60 -2.64
N GLY A 5 -1.56 7.50 -1.73
CA GLY A 5 -1.00 8.62 -1.00
C GLY A 5 0.02 9.42 -1.82
N PRO A 6 0.46 10.57 -1.29
CA PRO A 6 1.42 11.46 -1.96
C PRO A 6 2.85 10.92 -1.99
N SER A 7 3.18 9.86 -1.24
CA SER A 7 4.50 9.21 -1.21
C SER A 7 5.68 10.11 -0.81
N THR A 8 5.40 11.31 -0.27
CA THR A 8 6.38 12.32 0.14
C THR A 8 6.84 12.13 1.58
N ASN A 9 5.93 12.36 2.54
CA ASN A 9 6.21 12.17 3.98
C ASN A 9 4.96 11.69 4.74
N ASP A 10 5.17 11.15 5.95
CA ASP A 10 4.10 10.58 6.77
C ASP A 10 3.04 11.62 7.18
N GLU A 11 3.43 12.88 7.37
CA GLU A 11 2.51 13.95 7.76
C GLU A 11 1.53 14.27 6.62
N GLU A 12 2.03 14.34 5.39
CA GLU A 12 1.26 14.55 4.17
C GLU A 12 0.39 13.34 3.86
N ALA A 13 0.90 12.11 4.02
CA ALA A 13 0.11 10.89 3.90
C ALA A 13 -1.04 10.86 4.92
N THR A 14 -0.78 11.27 6.17
CA THR A 14 -1.82 11.36 7.21
C THR A 14 -2.84 12.44 6.90
N LYS A 15 -2.40 13.62 6.45
CA LYS A 15 -3.30 14.72 6.02
C LYS A 15 -4.17 14.28 4.85
N TRP A 16 -3.59 13.58 3.88
CA TRP A 16 -4.30 13.01 2.74
C TRP A 16 -5.33 11.97 3.17
N ARG A 17 -4.98 11.05 4.08
CA ARG A 17 -5.97 10.09 4.60
C ARG A 17 -7.15 10.79 5.27
N LYS A 18 -6.89 11.88 6.01
CA LYS A 18 -7.92 12.67 6.70
C LYS A 18 -8.79 13.50 5.74
N SER A 19 -8.27 13.93 4.58
CA SER A 19 -9.08 14.63 3.58
C SER A 19 -10.08 13.70 2.90
N VAL A 20 -9.78 12.40 2.84
CA VAL A 20 -10.67 11.37 2.29
C VAL A 20 -11.75 11.01 3.33
N GLY A 21 -12.86 11.76 3.31
CA GLY A 21 -14.00 11.61 4.24
C GLY A 21 -14.85 10.35 4.07
N SER A 22 -14.46 9.42 3.18
CA SER A 22 -15.19 8.16 2.96
C SER A 22 -14.50 6.99 3.66
N ARG A 23 -15.30 6.20 4.40
CA ARG A 23 -14.87 4.95 5.02
C ARG A 23 -14.61 3.82 4.01
N ARG A 24 -15.04 3.98 2.75
CA ARG A 24 -14.93 2.96 1.68
C ARG A 24 -13.70 3.12 0.79
N VAL A 25 -12.84 4.10 1.08
CA VAL A 25 -11.60 4.31 0.35
C VAL A 25 -10.45 3.71 1.14
N TYR A 26 -9.75 2.78 0.51
CA TYR A 26 -8.53 2.18 1.03
C TYR A 26 -7.35 2.98 0.49
N VAL A 27 -6.66 3.71 1.37
CA VAL A 27 -5.53 4.57 0.99
C VAL A 27 -4.24 3.78 1.17
N VAL A 28 -3.37 3.81 0.16
CA VAL A 28 -2.10 3.09 0.14
C VAL A 28 -0.96 4.09 -0.01
N ASP A 29 -0.03 4.09 0.94
CA ASP A 29 1.20 4.86 0.94
C ASP A 29 2.30 4.01 1.57
N PRO A 30 3.54 4.01 1.06
CA PRO A 30 4.11 4.80 -0.04
C PRO A 30 3.95 4.14 -1.43
N TRP A 31 4.46 4.79 -2.48
CA TRP A 31 4.56 4.22 -3.83
C TRP A 31 5.56 3.08 -3.89
N VAL A 32 5.51 2.30 -4.96
CA VAL A 32 6.32 1.10 -5.16
C VAL A 32 7.27 1.23 -6.33
N LYS A 33 8.45 0.62 -6.21
CA LYS A 33 9.39 0.45 -7.31
C LYS A 33 9.15 -0.91 -7.97
N VAL A 34 9.06 -0.90 -9.29
CA VAL A 34 8.85 -2.08 -10.11
C VAL A 34 9.89 -2.15 -11.21
N PHE A 35 10.19 -3.37 -11.63
CA PHE A 35 11.03 -3.62 -12.78
C PHE A 35 10.18 -3.84 -14.01
N ILE A 36 10.24 -2.92 -14.97
CA ILE A 36 9.50 -2.99 -16.23
C ILE A 36 10.49 -2.76 -17.37
N ASP A 37 10.48 -3.64 -18.37
CA ASP A 37 11.29 -3.52 -19.59
C ASP A 37 12.80 -3.24 -19.36
N GLY A 38 13.37 -3.86 -18.32
CA GLY A 38 14.79 -3.72 -18.01
C GLY A 38 15.15 -2.48 -17.18
N LYS A 39 14.16 -1.71 -16.69
CA LYS A 39 14.37 -0.49 -15.90
C LYS A 39 13.57 -0.52 -14.60
N GLU A 40 14.11 0.15 -13.59
CA GLU A 40 13.41 0.43 -12.35
C GLU A 40 12.55 1.68 -12.53
N GLU A 41 11.25 1.55 -12.28
CA GLU A 41 10.29 2.65 -12.32
C GLU A 41 9.50 2.73 -11.01
N THR A 42 9.23 3.95 -10.54
CA THR A 42 8.37 4.18 -9.38
C THR A 42 6.94 4.41 -9.85
N LEU A 43 6.03 3.53 -9.46
CA LEU A 43 4.62 3.59 -9.83
C LEU A 43 3.70 3.70 -8.60
N PRO A 44 2.48 4.22 -8.79
CA PRO A 44 1.46 4.22 -7.75
C PRO A 44 1.15 2.79 -7.28
N SER A 45 0.87 2.61 -5.98
CA SER A 45 0.69 1.30 -5.35
C SER A 45 -0.72 0.73 -5.53
N SER A 46 -1.71 1.59 -5.80
CA SER A 46 -3.12 1.22 -5.87
C SER A 46 -3.47 0.15 -6.92
N PRO A 47 -2.87 0.11 -8.14
CA PRO A 47 -3.19 -0.94 -9.11
C PRO A 47 -2.73 -2.31 -8.62
N PHE A 48 -1.57 -2.37 -7.96
CA PHE A 48 -1.01 -3.61 -7.42
C PHE A 48 -1.86 -4.15 -6.26
N VAL A 49 -2.30 -3.25 -5.37
CA VAL A 49 -3.20 -3.61 -4.26
C VAL A 49 -4.57 -4.05 -4.78
N ALA A 50 -5.12 -3.39 -5.80
CA ALA A 50 -6.37 -3.81 -6.43
C ALA A 50 -6.26 -5.21 -7.05
N GLY A 51 -5.15 -5.52 -7.72
CA GLY A 51 -4.85 -6.85 -8.24
C GLY A 51 -4.72 -7.90 -7.14
N LEU A 52 -4.07 -7.54 -6.02
CA LEU A 52 -3.98 -8.42 -4.85
C LEU A 52 -5.35 -8.73 -4.24
N ILE A 53 -6.23 -7.73 -4.10
CA ILE A 53 -7.61 -7.93 -3.64
C ILE A 53 -8.33 -8.91 -4.55
N ALA A 54 -8.27 -8.69 -5.88
CA ALA A 54 -8.90 -9.59 -6.84
C ALA A 54 -8.36 -11.04 -6.75
N LYS A 55 -7.05 -11.20 -6.56
CA LYS A 55 -6.42 -12.51 -6.36
C LYS A 55 -6.92 -13.20 -5.08
N VAL A 56 -6.93 -12.48 -3.96
CA VAL A 56 -7.39 -13.02 -2.67
C VAL A 56 -8.87 -13.38 -2.71
N ASP A 57 -9.70 -12.52 -3.32
CA ASP A 57 -11.13 -12.78 -3.49
C ASP A 57 -11.37 -14.04 -4.33
N SER A 58 -10.54 -14.29 -5.34
CA SER A 58 -10.60 -15.50 -6.17
C SER A 58 -10.10 -16.76 -5.47
N GLU A 59 -9.04 -16.68 -4.67
CA GLU A 59 -8.38 -17.84 -4.07
C GLU A 59 -8.97 -18.24 -2.72
N GLN A 60 -9.31 -17.26 -1.88
CA GLN A 60 -9.63 -17.43 -0.46
C GLN A 60 -10.98 -16.83 -0.08
N SER A 61 -11.73 -16.32 -1.08
CA SER A 61 -13.00 -15.60 -0.92
C SER A 61 -12.87 -14.23 -0.25
N PHE A 62 -13.85 -13.38 -0.51
CA PHE A 62 -13.84 -11.95 -0.16
C PHE A 62 -13.83 -11.61 1.34
N TRP A 63 -14.09 -12.58 2.21
CA TRP A 63 -14.04 -12.38 3.65
C TRP A 63 -12.62 -12.53 4.23
N HIS A 64 -11.67 -12.99 3.41
CA HIS A 64 -10.33 -13.28 3.87
C HIS A 64 -9.50 -12.00 4.01
N SER A 65 -8.71 -11.92 5.08
CA SER A 65 -7.86 -10.74 5.33
C SER A 65 -6.73 -10.64 4.30
N LEU A 66 -6.47 -9.41 3.86
CA LEU A 66 -5.36 -9.07 2.96
C LEU A 66 -4.02 -8.95 3.69
N ASN A 67 -4.00 -9.13 5.02
CA ASN A 67 -2.80 -8.99 5.82
C ASN A 67 -1.75 -10.05 5.44
N ALA A 68 -0.50 -9.60 5.32
CA ALA A 68 0.69 -10.43 5.07
C ALA A 68 0.65 -11.24 3.75
N LYS A 69 -0.08 -10.78 2.74
CA LYS A 69 -0.01 -11.38 1.39
C LYS A 69 1.14 -10.75 0.59
N LYS A 70 1.88 -11.58 -0.14
CA LYS A 70 3.01 -11.15 -0.97
C LYS A 70 2.53 -10.60 -2.31
N ILE A 71 3.14 -9.52 -2.76
CA ILE A 71 3.01 -9.00 -4.13
C ILE A 71 4.33 -9.32 -4.85
N ASP A 72 4.31 -10.27 -5.77
CA ASP A 72 5.53 -10.83 -6.37
C ASP A 72 6.27 -9.89 -7.35
N VAL A 73 5.60 -8.83 -7.83
CA VAL A 73 6.12 -7.92 -8.87
C VAL A 73 6.89 -6.72 -8.29
N LEU A 74 6.85 -6.55 -6.97
CA LEU A 74 7.47 -5.41 -6.31
C LEU A 74 8.94 -5.69 -6.00
N LEU A 75 9.82 -4.76 -6.37
CA LEU A 75 11.23 -4.78 -5.98
C LEU A 75 11.38 -4.23 -4.56
N GLU A 76 10.99 -2.98 -4.38
CA GLU A 76 11.12 -2.25 -3.14
C GLU A 76 10.01 -1.21 -3.02
N GLN A 77 9.82 -0.67 -1.82
CA GLN A 77 9.01 0.52 -1.64
C GLN A 77 9.82 1.77 -1.97
N SER A 78 9.16 2.81 -2.49
CA SER A 78 9.81 4.10 -2.79
C SER A 78 10.38 4.77 -1.54
N ARG A 79 9.77 4.50 -0.37
CA ARG A 79 10.18 4.99 0.94
C ARG A 79 10.22 3.83 1.94
N PRO A 80 11.24 3.74 2.80
CA PRO A 80 11.29 2.71 3.83
C PRO A 80 10.18 2.92 4.86
N ILE A 81 9.46 1.85 5.16
CA ILE A 81 8.53 1.78 6.30
C ILE A 81 9.22 1.01 7.42
N ASP A 82 9.30 1.62 8.60
CA ASP A 82 9.82 0.96 9.79
C ASP A 82 8.73 0.11 10.46
N PHE A 83 8.93 -1.20 10.50
CA PHE A 83 8.14 -2.13 11.32
C PHE A 83 8.97 -2.59 12.52
N THR A 84 8.79 -1.93 13.67
CA THR A 84 9.42 -2.31 14.95
C THR A 84 8.37 -2.85 15.92
N LEU A 85 8.64 -4.04 16.45
CA LEU A 85 7.75 -4.80 17.33
C LEU A 85 7.69 -4.28 18.78
N ALA A 86 8.50 -3.26 19.11
CA ALA A 86 8.61 -2.72 20.45
C ALA A 86 8.56 -1.19 20.43
N ILE A 87 7.63 -0.65 21.23
CA ILE A 87 7.39 0.76 21.57
C ILE A 87 6.42 1.51 20.64
N ARG A 88 5.57 2.32 21.31
CA ARG A 88 4.36 3.10 20.99
C ARG A 88 4.34 3.98 19.71
N SER A 89 5.19 3.71 18.73
CA SER A 89 5.19 4.39 17.43
C SER A 89 5.48 3.41 16.29
N SER A 90 4.82 2.25 16.29
CA SER A 90 4.80 1.39 15.11
C SER A 90 4.09 2.16 13.97
N ARG A 91 4.81 2.46 12.89
CA ARG A 91 4.34 3.25 11.72
C ARG A 91 3.40 2.44 10.82
N GLN A 92 2.36 1.88 11.41
CA GLN A 92 1.30 1.19 10.69
C GLN A 92 0.11 2.15 10.59
N ILE A 93 0.04 2.89 9.48
CA ILE A 93 -1.13 3.72 9.16
C ILE A 93 -2.26 2.75 8.84
N ILE A 94 -3.32 2.81 9.67
CA ILE A 94 -4.59 2.09 9.50
C ILE A 94 -5.47 2.83 8.49
#